data_AF-A0A1K2HZ87-F1
#
_entry.id   AF-A0A1K2HZ87-F1
#
_cell.length_a   1.000
_cell.length_b   1.000
_cell.length_c   1.000
_cell.angle_alpha   90.00
_cell.angle_beta   90.00
_cell.angle_gamma   90.00
#
_symmetry.space_group_name_H-M   'P 1'
#
loop_
_entity.id
_entity.type
_entity.pdbx_description
1 polymer ?
#
loop_
_entity_poly.entity_id
_entity_poly.type
_entity_poly.pdbx_seq_one_letter_code
_entity_poly.pdbx_strand_id
1 'polypeptide(L)'
;MTSNTIAFKHDIALKTFLAEMEWDDEVAYDFDQDFAHVTTSVSVGGNYCLLIVEAYNNDMIDIYIYMRYMSVKESQSEQMQLLLSTINSKMRVGAFQFLPMPDQRVVRWHHATDFEGSNPTGTTIRLNVVNGLETVKHYADLIAAVALTNQKADAAFAEFMQTHQHEGENTH
;
A
#
# COMPACT_ATOMS: atom_id res chain seq x y z
N MET A 1 17.29 37.92 6.28
CA MET A 1 16.82 36.71 6.99
C MET A 1 16.98 35.55 6.02
N THR A 2 18.06 34.79 6.15
CA THR A 2 18.27 33.59 5.34
C THR A 2 17.35 32.51 5.91
N SER A 3 16.29 32.18 5.18
CA SER A 3 15.50 30.99 5.42
C SER A 3 16.44 29.79 5.27
N ASN A 4 16.85 29.18 6.40
CA ASN A 4 17.49 27.88 6.38
C ASN A 4 16.40 26.90 5.94
N THR A 5 16.29 26.66 4.64
CA THR A 5 15.48 25.57 4.12
C THR A 5 16.11 24.29 4.62
N ILE A 6 15.51 23.67 5.63
CA ILE A 6 15.87 22.31 6.05
C ILE A 6 15.56 21.42 4.84
N ALA A 7 16.60 20.99 4.14
CA ALA A 7 16.46 20.07 3.03
C ALA A 7 16.31 18.66 3.61
N PHE A 8 15.14 18.05 3.44
CA PHE A 8 14.95 16.64 3.76
C PHE A 8 15.83 15.78 2.86
N LYS A 9 16.49 14.78 3.44
CA LYS A 9 17.53 13.97 2.79
C LYS A 9 17.05 13.35 1.47
N HIS A 10 15.78 12.97 1.39
CA HIS A 10 15.20 12.22 0.28
C HIS A 10 14.22 13.02 -0.60
N ASP A 11 14.18 14.34 -0.46
CA ASP A 11 13.31 15.22 -1.26
C ASP A 11 13.51 15.01 -2.78
N ILE A 12 14.77 14.94 -3.23
CA ILE A 12 15.11 14.70 -4.64
C ILE A 12 14.58 13.33 -5.12
N ALA A 13 14.62 12.32 -4.26
CA ALA A 13 14.15 10.98 -4.61
C ALA A 13 12.62 10.97 -4.81
N LEU A 14 11.87 11.63 -3.91
CA LEU A 14 10.41 11.78 -4.03
C LEU A 14 10.01 12.59 -5.28
N LYS A 15 10.72 13.68 -5.58
CA LYS A 15 10.47 14.47 -6.81
C LYS A 15 10.76 13.69 -8.08
N THR A 16 11.84 12.91 -8.08
CA THR A 16 12.17 12.03 -9.22
C THR A 16 11.11 10.93 -9.37
N PHE A 17 10.64 10.36 -8.26
CA PHE A 17 9.55 9.39 -8.25
C PHE A 17 8.26 9.97 -8.86
N LEU A 18 7.84 11.17 -8.44
CA LEU A 18 6.67 11.86 -9.01
C LEU A 18 6.81 12.07 -10.51
N ALA A 19 7.98 12.53 -10.97
CA ALA A 19 8.27 12.71 -12.39
C ALA A 19 8.22 11.39 -13.17
N GLU A 20 8.76 10.29 -12.61
CA GLU A 20 8.69 8.96 -13.22
C GLU A 20 7.26 8.40 -13.29
N MET A 21 6.39 8.78 -12.36
CA MET A 21 4.97 8.41 -12.35
C MET A 21 4.10 9.34 -13.20
N GLU A 22 4.68 10.43 -13.75
CA GLU A 22 3.97 11.49 -14.44
C GLU A 22 2.84 12.11 -13.59
N TRP A 23 3.08 12.22 -12.27
CA TRP A 23 2.15 12.84 -11.33
C TRP A 23 2.50 14.30 -11.08
N ASP A 24 1.46 15.13 -10.95
CA ASP A 24 1.55 16.57 -10.67
C ASP A 24 1.39 16.91 -9.18
N ASP A 25 1.28 15.90 -8.33
CA ASP A 25 1.26 16.04 -6.87
C ASP A 25 2.54 16.71 -6.35
N GLU A 26 2.43 17.37 -5.19
CA GLU A 26 3.57 18.04 -4.53
C GLU A 26 4.12 17.22 -3.36
N VAL A 27 5.42 17.39 -3.09
CA VAL A 27 6.05 16.85 -1.88
C VAL A 27 5.72 17.77 -0.71
N ALA A 28 5.05 17.22 0.30
CA ALA A 28 4.77 17.86 1.57
C ALA A 28 5.80 17.44 2.63
N TYR A 29 5.91 18.23 3.70
CA TYR A 29 6.91 18.04 4.75
C TYR A 29 6.25 18.06 6.13
N ASP A 30 6.56 17.05 6.94
CA ASP A 30 6.25 17.02 8.36
C ASP A 30 7.55 17.24 9.15
N PHE A 31 7.73 18.45 9.66
CA PHE A 31 8.91 18.84 10.43
C PHE A 31 8.89 18.32 11.87
N ASP A 32 7.72 17.97 12.40
CA ASP A 32 7.59 17.45 13.76
C ASP A 32 7.96 15.95 13.81
N GLN A 33 7.60 15.22 12.76
CA GLN A 33 7.86 13.79 12.61
C GLN A 33 9.07 13.46 11.73
N ASP A 34 9.73 14.49 11.19
CA ASP A 34 10.98 14.39 10.44
C ASP A 34 10.92 13.53 9.16
N PHE A 35 9.86 13.73 8.36
CA PHE A 35 9.72 13.09 7.05
C PHE A 35 9.16 14.03 5.97
N ALA A 36 9.50 13.72 4.72
CA ALA A 36 8.83 14.25 3.53
C ALA A 36 7.86 13.20 2.99
N HIS A 37 6.73 13.63 2.43
CA HIS A 37 5.73 12.69 1.92
C HIS A 37 5.03 13.14 0.65
N VAL A 38 4.55 12.14 -0.09
CA VAL A 38 3.63 12.28 -1.22
C VAL A 38 2.34 11.57 -0.85
N THR A 39 1.21 12.20 -1.11
CA THR A 39 -0.13 11.59 -0.96
C THR A 39 -0.88 11.75 -2.27
N THR A 40 -1.37 10.65 -2.83
CA THR A 40 -2.09 10.67 -4.11
C THR A 40 -3.21 9.63 -4.14
N SER A 41 -4.20 9.86 -5.01
CA SER A 41 -5.28 8.90 -5.25
C SER A 41 -4.98 8.09 -6.50
N VAL A 42 -5.03 6.76 -6.39
CA VAL A 42 -4.72 5.83 -7.48
C VAL A 42 -5.89 4.88 -7.73
N SER A 43 -6.08 4.45 -8.98
CA SER A 43 -7.05 3.41 -9.33
C SER A 43 -6.33 2.08 -9.53
N VAL A 44 -6.74 1.06 -8.77
CA VAL A 44 -6.14 -0.27 -8.75
C VAL A 44 -7.23 -1.30 -8.99
N GLY A 45 -7.25 -1.93 -10.17
CA GLY A 45 -8.28 -2.92 -10.51
C GLY A 45 -9.71 -2.37 -10.43
N GLY A 46 -9.92 -1.09 -10.76
CA GLY A 46 -11.21 -0.42 -10.64
C GLY A 46 -11.56 0.08 -9.23
N ASN A 47 -10.72 -0.21 -8.22
CA ASN A 47 -10.88 0.30 -6.86
C ASN A 47 -10.02 1.55 -6.65
N TYR A 48 -10.62 2.61 -6.11
CA TYR A 48 -9.86 3.78 -5.69
C TYR A 48 -9.10 3.49 -4.39
N CYS A 49 -7.81 3.80 -4.37
CA CYS A 49 -6.95 3.68 -3.20
C CYS A 49 -6.27 5.02 -2.92
N LEU A 50 -5.95 5.27 -1.65
CA LEU A 50 -5.07 6.36 -1.27
C LEU A 50 -3.65 5.80 -1.10
N LEU A 51 -2.73 6.28 -1.91
CA LEU A 51 -1.30 5.99 -1.77
C LEU A 51 -0.64 7.10 -0.96
N ILE A 52 0.18 6.71 0.01
CA ILE A 52 1.07 7.60 0.75
C ILE A 52 2.47 7.02 0.69
N VAL A 53 3.45 7.84 0.35
CA VAL A 53 4.87 7.50 0.41
C VAL A 53 5.51 8.47 1.38
N GLU A 54 6.13 7.97 2.44
CA GLU A 54 6.85 8.74 3.46
C GLU A 54 8.33 8.41 3.37
N ALA A 55 9.17 9.43 3.28
CA ALA A 55 10.62 9.30 3.28
C ALA A 55 11.19 10.05 4.50
N TYR A 56 11.66 9.27 5.46
CA TYR A 56 12.17 9.74 6.75
C TYR A 56 13.65 10.10 6.64
N ASN A 57 14.12 11.06 7.45
CA ASN A 57 15.54 11.44 7.43
C ASN A 57 16.50 10.35 7.94
N ASN A 58 15.98 9.28 8.54
CA ASN A 58 16.74 8.11 9.00
C ASN A 58 16.89 7.00 7.93
N ASP A 59 16.76 7.34 6.64
CA ASP A 59 16.85 6.39 5.51
C ASP A 59 15.70 5.38 5.39
N MET A 60 14.65 5.53 6.20
CA MET A 60 13.43 4.73 6.04
C MET A 60 12.52 5.32 4.97
N ILE A 61 11.97 4.44 4.12
CA ILE A 61 10.85 4.77 3.25
C ILE A 61 9.69 3.83 3.57
N ASP A 62 8.55 4.42 3.91
CA ASP A 62 7.31 3.71 4.12
C ASP A 62 6.34 4.01 2.97
N ILE A 63 5.70 2.94 2.49
CA ILE A 63 4.68 3.00 1.46
C ILE A 63 3.40 2.43 2.03
N TYR A 64 2.34 3.22 1.99
CA TYR A 64 1.01 2.86 2.44
C TYR A 64 0.02 2.94 1.30
N ILE A 65 -0.74 1.87 1.06
CA ILE A 65 -1.85 1.87 0.09
C ILE A 65 -3.12 1.53 0.84
N TYR A 66 -3.96 2.55 1.09
CA TYR A 66 -5.22 2.41 1.81
C TYR A 66 -6.37 2.11 0.85
N MET A 67 -7.09 1.02 1.11
CA MET A 67 -8.33 0.67 0.41
C MET A 67 -9.53 1.42 1.02
N ARG A 68 -9.45 2.76 1.08
CA ARG A 68 -10.36 3.62 1.88
C ARG A 68 -11.83 3.51 1.50
N TYR A 69 -12.14 3.23 0.24
CA TYR A 69 -13.52 3.14 -0.24
C TYR A 69 -14.18 1.79 0.09
N MET A 70 -13.44 0.87 0.69
CA MET A 70 -13.91 -0.43 1.16
C MET A 70 -13.90 -0.47 2.68
N SER A 71 -14.99 0.00 3.30
CA SER A 71 -15.15 -0.12 4.75
C SER A 71 -15.58 -1.54 5.12
N VAL A 72 -14.82 -2.16 6.00
CA VAL A 72 -15.11 -3.50 6.53
C VAL A 72 -16.22 -3.39 7.58
N LYS A 73 -17.27 -4.20 7.42
CA LYS A 73 -18.34 -4.29 8.43
C LYS A 73 -17.76 -4.81 9.74
N GLU A 74 -18.25 -4.29 10.86
CA GLU A 74 -17.78 -4.72 12.18
C GLU A 74 -17.89 -6.24 12.39
N SER A 75 -19.01 -6.83 11.95
CA SER A 75 -19.26 -8.28 12.00
C SER A 75 -18.26 -9.11 11.18
N GLN A 76 -17.52 -8.49 10.26
CA GLN A 76 -16.50 -9.14 9.42
C GLN A 76 -15.07 -8.90 9.92
N SER A 77 -14.87 -8.19 11.03
CA SER A 77 -13.52 -7.83 11.51
C SER A 77 -12.64 -9.05 11.81
N GLU A 78 -13.21 -10.10 12.38
CA GLU A 78 -12.47 -11.34 12.67
C GLU A 78 -12.11 -12.09 11.38
N GLN A 79 -13.06 -12.23 10.46
CA GLN A 79 -12.82 -12.87 9.16
C GLN A 79 -11.78 -12.10 8.35
N MET A 80 -11.85 -10.77 8.37
CA MET A 80 -10.84 -9.94 7.70
C MET A 80 -9.45 -10.16 8.30
N GLN A 81 -9.30 -10.17 9.63
CA GLN A 81 -8.00 -10.43 10.25
C GLN A 81 -7.43 -11.81 9.91
N LEU A 82 -8.27 -12.85 9.87
CA LEU A 82 -7.87 -14.20 9.45
C LEU A 82 -7.45 -14.22 7.97
N LEU A 83 -8.20 -13.56 7.10
CA LEU A 83 -7.87 -13.46 5.68
C LEU A 83 -6.52 -12.77 5.47
N LEU A 84 -6.32 -11.59 6.06
CA LEU A 84 -5.08 -10.83 5.89
C LEU A 84 -3.87 -11.58 6.45
N SER A 85 -4.03 -12.28 7.58
CA SER A 85 -2.97 -13.15 8.13
C SER A 85 -2.60 -14.26 7.16
N THR A 86 -3.60 -14.87 6.52
CA THR A 86 -3.41 -15.92 5.51
C THR A 86 -2.66 -15.40 4.28
N ILE A 87 -3.09 -14.25 3.74
CA ILE A 87 -2.43 -13.57 2.62
C ILE A 87 -0.98 -13.23 2.98
N ASN A 88 -0.76 -12.58 4.13
CA ASN A 88 0.56 -12.15 4.58
C ASN A 88 1.54 -13.32 4.77
N SER A 89 1.07 -14.49 5.21
CA SER A 89 1.92 -15.69 5.33
C SER A 89 2.45 -16.23 3.99
N LYS A 90 1.87 -15.81 2.87
CA LYS A 90 2.25 -16.22 1.51
C LYS A 90 3.03 -15.12 0.77
N MET A 91 2.94 -13.88 1.25
CA MET A 91 3.66 -12.75 0.68
C MET A 91 5.12 -12.72 1.13
N ARG A 92 5.98 -12.14 0.29
CA ARG A 92 7.41 -11.92 0.60
C ARG A 92 7.75 -10.45 0.89
N VAL A 93 6.90 -9.52 0.43
CA VAL A 93 7.17 -8.08 0.46
C VAL A 93 5.91 -7.35 0.91
N GLY A 94 6.08 -6.47 1.89
CA GLY A 94 4.98 -5.75 2.52
C GLY A 94 4.01 -6.65 3.28
N ALA A 95 2.95 -6.05 3.81
CA ALA A 95 1.89 -6.76 4.51
C ALA A 95 0.58 -5.95 4.46
N PHE A 96 -0.54 -6.65 4.41
CA PHE A 96 -1.83 -6.05 4.69
C PHE A 96 -2.05 -5.90 6.19
N GLN A 97 -2.62 -4.78 6.58
CA GLN A 97 -2.96 -4.43 7.95
C GLN A 97 -4.42 -4.02 8.02
N PHE A 98 -5.11 -4.51 9.05
CA PHE A 98 -6.45 -4.08 9.39
C PHE A 98 -6.39 -2.93 10.39
N LEU A 99 -6.97 -1.79 10.04
CA LEU A 99 -6.94 -0.59 10.88
C LEU A 99 -8.36 -0.24 11.35
N PRO A 100 -8.68 -0.47 12.63
CA PRO A 100 -9.87 0.11 13.22
C PRO A 100 -9.62 1.61 13.49
N MET A 101 -10.21 2.48 12.67
CA MET A 101 -10.30 3.91 12.95
C MET A 101 -11.65 4.24 13.61
N PRO A 102 -11.79 5.38 14.31
CA PRO A 102 -13.02 5.75 15.01
C PRO A 102 -14.30 5.62 14.17
N ASP A 103 -14.24 6.01 12.89
CA ASP A 103 -15.41 6.06 12.00
C ASP A 103 -15.36 5.05 10.84
N GLN A 104 -14.26 4.32 10.68
CA GLN A 104 -14.05 3.42 9.56
C GLN A 104 -13.12 2.27 9.92
N ARG A 105 -13.36 1.10 9.34
CA ARG A 105 -12.46 -0.06 9.44
C ARG A 105 -11.89 -0.29 8.06
N VAL A 106 -10.61 0.00 7.88
CA VAL A 106 -9.98 -0.05 6.56
C VAL A 106 -8.89 -1.10 6.52
N VAL A 107 -8.63 -1.58 5.31
CA VAL A 107 -7.45 -2.36 5.00
C VAL A 107 -6.42 -1.42 4.38
N ARG A 108 -5.16 -1.54 4.80
CA ARG A 108 -4.03 -0.95 4.07
C ARG A 108 -3.01 -2.02 3.75
N TRP A 109 -2.35 -1.89 2.60
CA TRP A 109 -1.06 -2.52 2.38
C TRP A 109 0.03 -1.58 2.87
N HIS A 110 1.04 -2.12 3.54
CA HIS A 110 2.17 -1.37 4.08
C HIS A 110 3.49 -2.07 3.73
N HIS A 111 4.48 -1.30 3.29
CA HIS A 111 5.84 -1.76 3.11
C HIS A 111 6.83 -0.70 3.55
N ALA A 112 7.70 -1.08 4.48
CA ALA A 112 8.82 -0.29 4.95
C ALA A 112 10.12 -0.84 4.34
N THR A 113 10.96 0.04 3.81
CA THR A 113 12.31 -0.29 3.33
C THR A 113 13.32 0.58 4.06
N ASP A 114 14.31 -0.05 4.65
CA ASP A 114 15.50 0.60 5.21
C ASP A 114 16.57 0.73 4.12
N PHE A 115 16.99 1.97 3.85
CA PHE A 115 18.05 2.27 2.90
C PHE A 115 19.40 2.54 3.58
N GLU A 116 19.58 2.24 4.86
CA GLU A 116 20.83 2.45 5.59
C GLU A 116 22.06 1.97 4.77
N GLY A 117 23.04 2.86 4.60
CA GLY A 117 24.24 2.59 3.81
C GLY A 117 24.06 2.70 2.29
N SER A 118 22.87 3.09 1.81
CA SER A 118 22.56 3.37 0.41
C SER A 118 21.77 4.68 0.29
N ASN A 119 21.44 5.10 -0.94
CA ASN A 119 20.56 6.24 -1.17
C ASN A 119 19.34 5.76 -1.98
N PRO A 120 18.11 5.97 -1.49
CA PRO A 120 16.94 5.68 -2.28
C PRO A 120 16.91 6.56 -3.53
N THR A 121 16.56 5.96 -4.66
CA THR A 121 16.33 6.68 -5.92
C THR A 121 14.83 6.76 -6.19
N GLY A 122 14.40 7.72 -7.01
CA GLY A 122 13.01 7.78 -7.48
C GLY A 122 12.56 6.47 -8.14
N THR A 123 13.45 5.84 -8.91
CA THR A 123 13.21 4.53 -9.53
C THR A 123 12.98 3.42 -8.50
N THR A 124 13.77 3.37 -7.42
CA THR A 124 13.58 2.36 -6.38
C THR A 124 12.25 2.53 -5.65
N ILE A 125 11.88 3.78 -5.35
CA ILE A 125 10.57 4.11 -4.76
C ILE A 125 9.45 3.69 -5.71
N ARG A 126 9.56 4.03 -7.00
CA ARG A 126 8.59 3.63 -8.03
C ARG A 126 8.40 2.11 -8.07
N LEU A 127 9.49 1.34 -8.10
CA LEU A 127 9.42 -0.12 -8.15
C LEU A 127 8.68 -0.69 -6.93
N ASN A 128 8.96 -0.18 -5.73
CA ASN A 128 8.27 -0.62 -4.52
C ASN A 128 6.78 -0.23 -4.53
N VAL A 129 6.44 0.97 -5.01
CA VAL A 129 5.05 1.41 -5.18
C VAL A 129 4.32 0.51 -6.19
N VAL A 130 4.90 0.26 -7.37
CA VAL A 130 4.30 -0.60 -8.40
C VAL A 130 4.08 -2.01 -7.87
N ASN A 131 5.05 -2.58 -7.16
CA ASN A 131 4.89 -3.90 -6.52
C ASN A 131 3.74 -3.90 -5.50
N GLY A 132 3.62 -2.84 -4.70
CA GLY A 132 2.50 -2.67 -3.77
C GLY A 132 1.15 -2.57 -4.49
N LEU A 133 1.07 -1.78 -5.56
CA LEU A 133 -0.16 -1.63 -6.36
C LEU A 133 -0.59 -2.95 -7.01
N GLU A 134 0.34 -3.71 -7.60
CA GLU A 134 0.04 -5.02 -8.16
C GLU A 134 -0.37 -6.03 -7.08
N THR A 135 0.24 -5.97 -5.90
CA THR A 135 -0.16 -6.81 -4.76
C THR A 135 -1.59 -6.48 -4.30
N VAL A 136 -1.92 -5.19 -4.17
CA VAL A 136 -3.27 -4.73 -3.83
C VAL A 136 -4.26 -5.17 -4.90
N LYS A 137 -3.94 -5.00 -6.18
CA LYS A 137 -4.77 -5.43 -7.30
C LYS A 137 -5.06 -6.93 -7.25
N HIS A 138 -4.03 -7.74 -7.02
CA HIS A 138 -4.15 -9.19 -6.99
C HIS A 138 -5.11 -9.68 -5.90
N TYR A 139 -5.13 -9.03 -4.73
CA TYR A 139 -5.98 -9.44 -3.61
C TYR A 139 -7.25 -8.59 -3.42
N ALA A 140 -7.47 -7.56 -4.25
CA ALA A 140 -8.55 -6.59 -4.04
C ALA A 140 -9.92 -7.24 -3.98
N ASP A 141 -10.24 -8.12 -4.93
CA ASP A 141 -11.55 -8.78 -5.01
C ASP A 141 -11.78 -9.77 -3.86
N LEU A 142 -10.74 -10.48 -3.46
CA LEU A 142 -10.77 -11.38 -2.30
C LEU A 142 -11.04 -10.60 -1.00
N ILE A 143 -10.36 -9.47 -0.81
CA ILE A 143 -10.58 -8.58 0.33
C ILE A 143 -11.99 -8.00 0.27
N ALA A 144 -12.46 -7.57 -0.91
CA ALA A 144 -13.82 -7.05 -1.12
C ALA A 144 -14.89 -8.07 -0.75
N ALA A 145 -14.70 -9.32 -1.16
CA ALA A 145 -15.63 -10.41 -0.90
C ALA A 145 -15.85 -10.60 0.60
N VAL A 146 -14.78 -10.64 1.41
CA VAL A 146 -14.92 -10.74 2.87
C VAL A 146 -15.40 -9.44 3.50
N ALA A 147 -14.94 -8.28 3.03
CA ALA A 147 -15.29 -6.98 3.61
C ALA A 147 -16.79 -6.63 3.46
N LEU A 148 -17.36 -6.92 2.29
CA LEU A 148 -18.68 -6.44 1.89
C LEU A 148 -19.78 -7.50 2.03
N THR A 149 -19.42 -8.79 2.00
CA THR A 149 -20.36 -9.91 2.06
C THR A 149 -20.34 -10.63 3.43
N ASN A 150 -21.00 -11.79 3.51
CA ASN A 150 -20.94 -12.68 4.66
C ASN A 150 -20.02 -13.90 4.43
N GLN A 151 -19.16 -13.84 3.41
CA GLN A 151 -18.24 -14.92 3.09
C GLN A 151 -17.16 -15.04 4.17
N LYS A 152 -16.87 -16.27 4.58
CA LYS A 152 -15.79 -16.58 5.52
C LYS A 152 -14.43 -16.51 4.82
N ALA A 153 -13.39 -16.20 5.58
CA ALA A 153 -12.03 -16.03 5.08
C ALA A 153 -11.48 -17.27 4.36
N ASP A 154 -11.71 -18.45 4.93
CA ASP A 154 -11.26 -19.74 4.39
C ASP A 154 -11.93 -20.07 3.06
N ALA A 155 -13.25 -19.88 2.98
CA ALA A 155 -14.04 -20.09 1.77
C ALA A 155 -13.63 -19.13 0.66
N ALA A 156 -13.49 -17.83 0.97
CA ALA A 156 -13.07 -16.82 0.01
C ALA A 156 -11.65 -17.11 -0.52
N PHE A 157 -10.72 -17.48 0.38
CA PHE A 157 -9.35 -17.80 -0.01
C PHE A 157 -9.29 -19.07 -0.87
N ALA A 158 -10.08 -20.09 -0.58
CA ALA A 158 -10.15 -21.31 -1.39
C ALA A 158 -10.66 -21.04 -2.82
N GLU A 159 -11.72 -20.24 -2.96
CA GLU A 159 -12.26 -19.82 -4.25
C GLU A 159 -11.25 -19.00 -5.06
N PHE A 160 -10.54 -18.08 -4.38
CA PHE A 160 -9.44 -17.32 -4.98
C PHE A 160 -8.33 -18.22 -5.54
N MET A 161 -7.92 -19.24 -4.79
CA MET A 161 -6.88 -20.17 -5.27
C MET A 161 -7.35 -21.01 -6.46
N GLN A 162 -8.63 -21.43 -6.49
CA GLN A 162 -9.19 -22.21 -7.60
C GLN A 162 -9.23 -21.40 -8.90
N THR A 163 -9.68 -20.15 -8.82
CA THR A 163 -9.74 -19.25 -9.98
C THR A 163 -8.36 -18.98 -10.56
N HIS A 164 -7.36 -18.73 -9.72
CA HIS A 164 -6.00 -18.42 -10.17
C HIS A 164 -5.16 -19.66 -10.57
N GLN A 165 -5.57 -20.87 -10.20
CA GLN A 165 -4.97 -22.11 -10.74
C GLN A 165 -5.41 -22.36 -12.18
N HIS A 166 -6.67 -22.08 -12.52
CA HIS A 166 -7.20 -22.30 -13.87
C HIS A 166 -6.76 -21.26 -14.90
N GLU A 167 -6.34 -20.06 -14.47
CA GLU A 167 -5.77 -19.05 -15.39
C GLU A 167 -4.37 -19.45 -15.89
N GLY A 168 -3.60 -20.21 -15.12
CA GLY A 168 -2.29 -20.72 -15.54
C GLY A 168 -2.35 -21.89 -16.55
N GLU A 169 -3.48 -22.60 -16.62
CA GLU A 169 -3.67 -23.76 -17.50
C GLU A 169 -4.20 -23.40 -18.89
N ASN A 170 -4.77 -22.20 -19.07
CA ASN A 170 -5.36 -21.75 -20.34
C ASN A 170 -4.40 -20.96 -21.26
N THR A 171 -3.11 -20.89 -20.92
CA THR A 171 -2.06 -20.19 -21.70
C THR A 171 -1.09 -21.12 -22.44
N HIS A 172 -1.51 -22.33 -22.81
CA HIS A 172 -0.74 -23.26 -23.65
C HIS A 172 -1.33 -23.44 -25.04
#